data_AF-A0AAJ2ZF31-F1
#
_entry.id   AF-A0AAJ2ZF31-F1
#
_cell.length_a   1.000
_cell.length_b   1.000
_cell.length_c   1.000
_cell.angle_alpha   90.00
_cell.angle_beta   90.00
_cell.angle_gamma   90.00
#
_symmetry.space_group_name_H-M   'P 1'
#
loop_
_entity.id
_entity.type
_entity.pdbx_description
1 polymer ?
#
loop_
_entity_poly.entity_id
_entity_poly.type
_entity_poly.pdbx_seq_one_letter_code
_entity_poly.pdbx_strand_id
1 'polypeptide(L)'
;MNIILNGLSSLAGRAVGLVAGRIAVAFTRLAFSFDDEYERRCARGEPVAFDDVFGSAQVTEALGEWREIMRPFPTYPALRNHLHESVRSLYADYTIGGRSAPAEAHFAQLLRAATLDSGGFLTAVAQVVALSMNVALPEPAYRQFSALGILGKAADDMIDFRADLQAERPNLLAALVREHPSESDPVQLASASGARMNTVWWRRHCPATWQRYLAECSTRYATLSTCWLRLASHLLWVPALLGRSTTRDVRGRL
;
A
#
# COMPACT_ATOMS: atom_id res chain seq x y z
N MET A 1 -10.40 -7.97 -1.06
CA MET A 1 -9.54 -8.98 -1.70
C MET A 1 -10.12 -9.58 -3.00
N ASN A 2 -11.37 -10.08 -3.04
CA ASN A 2 -11.92 -10.80 -4.20
C ASN A 2 -11.77 -10.12 -5.56
N ILE A 3 -12.02 -8.81 -5.65
CA ILE A 3 -11.90 -8.06 -6.92
C ILE A 3 -10.45 -8.07 -7.46
N ILE A 4 -9.45 -7.95 -6.56
CA ILE A 4 -8.03 -8.00 -6.93
C ILE A 4 -7.67 -9.40 -7.45
N LEU A 5 -8.15 -10.46 -6.79
CA LEU A 5 -7.94 -11.85 -7.22
C LEU A 5 -8.63 -12.17 -8.56
N ASN A 6 -9.76 -11.53 -8.87
CA ASN A 6 -10.36 -11.62 -10.20
C ASN A 6 -9.47 -10.97 -11.27
N GLY A 7 -8.82 -9.85 -10.95
CA GLY A 7 -7.80 -9.24 -11.81
C GLY A 7 -6.64 -10.18 -12.09
N LEU A 8 -6.14 -10.88 -11.07
CA LEU A 8 -5.13 -11.91 -11.23
C LEU A 8 -5.63 -13.06 -12.09
N SER A 9 -6.86 -13.52 -11.86
CA SER A 9 -7.46 -14.60 -12.65
C SER A 9 -7.53 -14.26 -14.14
N SER A 10 -7.90 -13.02 -14.47
CA SER A 10 -7.93 -12.52 -15.84
C SER A 10 -6.54 -12.46 -16.47
N LEU A 11 -5.51 -12.01 -15.75
CA LEU A 11 -4.14 -11.95 -16.25
C LEU A 11 -3.51 -13.33 -16.39
N ALA A 12 -3.84 -14.26 -15.50
CA ALA A 12 -3.34 -15.63 -15.50
C ALA A 12 -4.05 -16.54 -16.52
N GLY A 13 -5.20 -16.13 -17.06
CA GLY A 13 -6.06 -17.00 -17.86
C GLY A 13 -6.64 -18.19 -17.08
N ARG A 14 -6.60 -18.14 -15.74
CA ARG A 14 -7.00 -19.23 -14.84
C ARG A 14 -7.64 -18.66 -13.59
N ALA A 15 -8.77 -19.22 -13.18
CA ALA A 15 -9.44 -18.80 -11.94
C ALA A 15 -8.57 -19.05 -10.70
N VAL A 16 -8.51 -18.07 -9.81
CA VAL A 16 -7.95 -18.22 -8.46
C VAL A 16 -8.88 -19.13 -7.66
N GLY A 17 -8.39 -20.34 -7.34
CA GLY A 17 -9.13 -21.28 -6.50
C GLY A 17 -9.20 -20.86 -5.03
N LEU A 18 -10.08 -21.50 -4.27
CA LEU A 18 -10.29 -21.20 -2.84
C LEU A 18 -8.99 -21.24 -2.02
N VAL A 19 -8.12 -22.23 -2.27
CA VAL A 19 -6.87 -22.38 -1.52
C VAL A 19 -5.92 -21.22 -1.79
N ALA A 20 -5.72 -20.85 -3.06
CA ALA A 20 -4.90 -19.70 -3.44
C ALA A 20 -5.45 -18.38 -2.87
N GLY A 21 -6.78 -18.23 -2.83
CA GLY A 21 -7.42 -17.09 -2.16
C GLY A 21 -7.16 -17.05 -0.65
N ARG A 22 -7.23 -18.20 0.04
CA ARG A 22 -6.88 -18.29 1.48
C ARG A 22 -5.42 -17.95 1.75
N ILE A 23 -4.52 -18.37 0.86
CA ILE A 23 -3.10 -18.01 0.93
C ILE A 23 -2.91 -16.49 0.82
N ALA A 24 -3.58 -15.84 -0.14
CA ALA A 24 -3.51 -14.38 -0.29
C ALA A 24 -3.97 -13.64 0.96
N VAL A 25 -5.09 -14.08 1.57
CA VAL A 25 -5.62 -13.49 2.81
C VAL A 25 -4.65 -13.70 3.98
N ALA A 26 -4.15 -14.92 4.18
CA ALA A 26 -3.19 -15.21 5.25
C ALA A 26 -1.88 -14.41 5.07
N PHE A 27 -1.38 -14.29 3.85
CA PHE A 27 -0.20 -13.48 3.55
C PHE A 27 -0.43 -11.99 3.80
N THR A 28 -1.61 -11.48 3.45
CA THR A 28 -2.02 -10.09 3.73
C THR A 28 -2.06 -9.82 5.23
N ARG A 29 -2.60 -10.75 6.02
CA ARG A 29 -2.60 -10.65 7.50
C ARG A 29 -1.18 -10.67 8.07
N LEU A 30 -0.31 -11.52 7.54
CA LEU A 30 1.10 -11.53 7.93
C LEU A 30 1.77 -10.18 7.66
N ALA A 31 1.56 -9.60 6.48
CA ALA A 31 2.10 -8.28 6.14
C ALA A 31 1.56 -7.19 7.08
N PHE A 32 0.27 -7.17 7.38
CA PHE A 32 -0.29 -6.22 8.35
C PHE A 32 0.24 -6.43 9.77
N SER A 33 0.40 -7.68 10.22
CA SER A 33 1.03 -7.95 11.52
C SER A 33 2.47 -7.44 11.59
N PHE A 34 3.21 -7.51 10.49
CA PHE A 34 4.56 -6.98 10.40
C PHE A 34 4.56 -5.44 10.45
N ASP A 35 3.70 -4.80 9.66
CA ASP A 35 3.54 -3.33 9.64
C ASP A 35 3.13 -2.77 11.01
N ASP A 36 2.12 -3.38 11.64
CA ASP A 36 1.64 -3.00 12.98
C ASP A 36 2.74 -3.10 14.05
N GLU A 37 3.56 -4.16 14.00
CA GLU A 37 4.69 -4.31 14.91
C GLU A 37 5.79 -3.29 14.61
N TYR A 38 6.13 -3.07 13.33
CA TYR A 38 7.11 -2.06 12.93
C TYR A 38 6.72 -0.67 13.45
N GLU A 39 5.49 -0.23 13.19
CA GLU A 39 4.96 1.06 13.64
C GLU A 39 4.96 1.18 15.18
N ARG A 40 4.60 0.10 15.89
CA ARG A 40 4.64 0.05 17.36
C ARG A 40 6.06 0.21 17.90
N ARG A 41 7.05 -0.39 17.24
CA ARG A 41 8.46 -0.25 17.64
C ARG A 41 9.00 1.14 17.37
N CYS A 42 8.68 1.71 16.20
CA CYS A 42 9.00 3.11 15.89
C CYS A 42 8.45 4.04 16.97
N ALA A 43 7.18 3.87 17.36
CA ALA A 43 6.55 4.68 18.40
C ALA A 43 7.20 4.53 19.80
N ARG A 44 7.85 3.40 20.08
CA ARG A 44 8.55 3.11 21.34
C ARG A 44 10.06 3.39 21.29
N GLY A 45 10.60 3.77 20.14
CA GLY A 45 12.05 3.90 19.94
C GLY A 45 12.80 2.58 20.05
N GLU A 46 12.15 1.45 19.74
CA GLU A 46 12.74 0.11 19.79
C GLU A 46 13.48 -0.26 18.51
N PRO A 47 14.38 -1.27 18.52
CA PRO A 47 15.04 -1.76 17.32
C PRO A 47 14.07 -2.23 16.25
N VAL A 48 14.26 -1.70 15.04
CA VAL A 48 13.50 -2.04 13.83
C VAL A 48 14.37 -2.78 12.81
N ALA A 49 15.29 -3.65 13.26
CA ALA A 49 15.92 -4.56 12.31
C ALA A 49 14.88 -5.56 11.81
N PHE A 50 14.98 -5.95 10.53
CA PHE A 50 14.01 -6.86 9.91
C PHE A 50 13.79 -8.13 10.73
N ASP A 51 14.89 -8.78 11.12
CA ASP A 51 14.87 -10.05 11.85
C ASP A 51 14.23 -9.89 13.25
N ASP A 52 14.36 -8.72 13.88
CA ASP A 52 13.76 -8.45 15.19
C ASP A 52 12.24 -8.24 15.11
N VAL A 53 11.77 -7.50 14.09
CA VAL A 53 10.33 -7.27 13.84
C VAL A 53 9.67 -8.59 13.43
N PHE A 54 10.30 -9.30 12.49
CA PHE A 54 9.82 -10.56 11.95
C PHE A 54 9.76 -11.68 13.01
N GLY A 55 10.70 -11.67 13.96
CA GLY A 55 10.73 -12.59 15.10
C GLY A 55 9.79 -12.24 16.26
N SER A 56 9.03 -11.14 16.18
CA SER A 56 8.07 -10.78 17.23
C SER A 56 6.95 -11.82 17.37
N ALA A 57 6.34 -11.88 18.56
CA ALA A 57 5.25 -12.83 18.83
C ALA A 57 4.06 -12.64 17.87
N GLN A 58 3.66 -11.38 17.62
CA GLN A 58 2.55 -11.05 16.73
C GLN A 58 2.80 -11.50 15.28
N VAL A 59 4.01 -11.26 14.77
CA VAL A 59 4.37 -11.68 13.40
C VAL A 59 4.52 -13.20 13.32
N THR A 60 5.11 -13.82 14.34
CA THR A 60 5.30 -15.27 14.40
C THR A 60 3.98 -16.03 14.44
N GLU A 61 2.95 -15.50 15.12
CA GLU A 61 1.60 -16.07 15.12
C GLU A 61 0.99 -16.08 13.71
N ALA A 62 0.94 -14.92 13.06
CA ALA A 62 0.41 -14.80 11.69
C ALA A 62 1.24 -15.62 10.68
N LEU A 63 2.56 -15.71 10.90
CA LEU A 63 3.44 -16.57 10.11
C LEU A 63 3.10 -18.04 10.31
N GLY A 64 2.81 -18.46 11.54
CA GLY A 64 2.34 -19.82 11.85
C GLY A 64 1.09 -20.21 11.06
N GLU A 65 0.08 -19.34 11.02
CA GLU A 65 -1.14 -19.55 10.23
C GLU A 65 -0.82 -19.70 8.73
N TRP A 66 0.01 -18.80 8.19
CA TRP A 66 0.41 -18.85 6.79
C TRP A 66 1.18 -20.13 6.46
N ARG A 67 2.10 -20.55 7.34
CA ARG A 67 2.88 -21.78 7.19
C ARG A 67 2.00 -23.03 7.14
N GLU A 68 1.00 -23.13 8.02
CA GLU A 68 0.11 -24.29 8.03
C GLU A 68 -0.72 -24.41 6.74
N ILE A 69 -1.16 -23.28 6.17
CA ILE A 69 -1.86 -23.26 4.88
C ILE A 69 -0.92 -23.66 3.74
N MET A 70 0.34 -23.22 3.78
CA MET A 70 1.33 -23.47 2.73
C MET A 70 1.99 -24.84 2.80
N ARG A 71 2.00 -25.50 3.97
CA ARG A 71 2.70 -26.78 4.20
C ARG A 71 2.39 -27.88 3.17
N PRO A 72 1.15 -28.05 2.67
CA PRO A 72 0.84 -29.09 1.68
C PRO A 72 1.45 -28.85 0.29
N PHE A 73 1.99 -27.65 0.01
CA PHE A 73 2.50 -27.30 -1.30
C PHE A 73 3.98 -27.71 -1.43
N PRO A 74 4.36 -28.53 -2.43
CA PRO A 74 5.75 -28.91 -2.66
C PRO A 74 6.68 -27.71 -2.90
N THR A 75 6.13 -26.62 -3.43
CA THR A 75 6.85 -25.36 -3.71
C THR A 75 7.05 -24.49 -2.47
N TYR A 76 6.49 -24.86 -1.30
CA TYR A 76 6.54 -24.04 -0.10
C TYR A 76 7.96 -23.62 0.33
N PRO A 77 9.00 -24.49 0.35
CA PRO A 77 10.34 -24.05 0.72
C PRO A 77 10.90 -22.96 -0.20
N ALA A 78 10.71 -23.12 -1.51
CA ALA A 78 11.14 -22.13 -2.50
C ALA A 78 10.37 -20.82 -2.36
N LEU A 79 9.05 -20.89 -2.15
CA LEU A 79 8.20 -19.73 -1.93
C LEU A 79 8.59 -18.96 -0.67
N ARG A 80 8.78 -19.68 0.43
CA ARG A 80 9.21 -19.10 1.70
C ARG A 80 10.53 -18.35 1.55
N ASN A 81 11.52 -18.97 0.90
CA ASN A 81 12.83 -18.35 0.73
C ASN A 81 12.75 -17.13 -0.20
N HIS A 82 12.05 -17.24 -1.33
CA HIS A 82 11.85 -16.13 -2.26
C HIS A 82 11.18 -14.94 -1.57
N LEU A 83 10.07 -15.16 -0.85
CA LEU A 83 9.36 -14.08 -0.16
C LEU A 83 10.21 -13.48 0.96
N HIS A 84 10.93 -14.30 1.72
CA HIS A 84 11.81 -13.80 2.76
C HIS A 84 12.90 -12.89 2.19
N GLU A 85 13.54 -13.29 1.09
CA GLU A 85 14.55 -12.48 0.40
C GLU A 85 13.96 -11.21 -0.21
N SER A 86 12.83 -11.31 -0.92
CA SER A 86 12.16 -10.17 -1.53
C SER A 86 11.67 -9.16 -0.48
N VAL A 87 11.01 -9.61 0.58
CA VAL A 87 10.52 -8.74 1.65
C VAL A 87 11.68 -8.13 2.41
N ARG A 88 12.75 -8.88 2.72
CA ARG A 88 13.95 -8.34 3.36
C ARG A 88 14.61 -7.26 2.51
N SER A 89 14.69 -7.47 1.19
CA SER A 89 15.23 -6.47 0.26
C SER A 89 14.38 -5.21 0.23
N LEU A 90 13.06 -5.34 0.10
CA LEU A 90 12.12 -4.21 0.12
C LEU A 90 12.21 -3.45 1.45
N TYR A 91 12.31 -4.16 2.56
CA TYR A 91 12.45 -3.58 3.89
C TYR A 91 13.78 -2.82 4.06
N ALA A 92 14.89 -3.37 3.55
CA ALA A 92 16.17 -2.69 3.57
C ALA A 92 16.10 -1.37 2.78
N ASP A 93 15.52 -1.41 1.58
CA ASP A 93 15.36 -0.21 0.74
C ASP A 93 14.42 0.82 1.37
N TYR A 94 13.34 0.36 2.02
CA TYR A 94 12.39 1.18 2.74
C TYR A 94 13.02 1.87 3.95
N THR A 95 13.72 1.12 4.80
CA THR A 95 14.35 1.65 6.03
C THR A 95 15.54 2.58 5.76
N ILE A 96 16.24 2.42 4.62
CA ILE A 96 17.22 3.41 4.17
C ILE A 96 16.54 4.75 3.84
N GLY A 97 15.38 4.69 3.16
CA GLY A 97 14.61 5.89 2.82
C GLY A 97 13.87 6.54 4.00
N GLY A 98 13.46 5.76 5.00
CA GLY A 98 12.68 6.23 6.16
C GLY A 98 13.48 6.97 7.23
N ARG A 99 14.82 7.10 7.09
CA ARG A 99 15.66 7.82 8.06
C ARG A 99 15.66 9.35 7.89
N SER A 100 15.09 9.87 6.80
CA SER A 100 14.92 11.30 6.61
C SER A 100 13.74 11.82 7.44
N ALA A 101 13.88 13.00 8.04
CA ALA A 101 12.78 13.61 8.80
C ALA A 101 11.53 13.77 7.90
N PRO A 102 10.32 13.38 8.35
CA PRO A 102 9.10 13.44 7.52
C PRO A 102 8.80 14.83 6.92
N ALA A 103 9.23 15.88 7.62
CA ALA A 103 9.09 17.27 7.20
C ALA A 103 9.91 17.63 5.94
N GLU A 104 11.02 16.92 5.70
CA GLU A 104 11.96 17.20 4.61
C GLU A 104 11.78 16.26 3.41
N ALA A 105 10.97 15.21 3.54
CA ALA A 105 10.76 14.26 2.46
C ALA A 105 10.06 14.93 1.28
N HIS A 106 10.72 14.88 0.11
CA HIS A 106 10.17 15.37 -1.15
C HIS A 106 9.21 14.36 -1.78
N PHE A 107 8.32 14.82 -2.64
CA PHE A 107 7.31 13.96 -3.28
C PHE A 107 7.91 12.71 -3.94
N ALA A 108 9.03 12.85 -4.65
CA ALA A 108 9.68 11.74 -5.33
C ALA A 108 10.19 10.64 -4.38
N GLN A 109 10.68 11.03 -3.19
CA GLN A 109 11.15 10.09 -2.17
C GLN A 109 9.97 9.33 -1.56
N LEU A 110 8.89 10.03 -1.23
CA LEU A 110 7.67 9.42 -0.71
C LEU A 110 7.02 8.49 -1.74
N LEU A 111 7.04 8.87 -3.02
CA LEU A 111 6.53 8.03 -4.09
C LEU A 111 7.37 6.75 -4.26
N ARG A 112 8.70 6.85 -4.11
CA ARG A 112 9.58 5.68 -4.07
C ARG A 112 9.24 4.79 -2.88
N ALA A 113 9.02 5.37 -1.69
CA ALA A 113 8.60 4.61 -0.52
C ALA A 113 7.26 3.89 -0.75
N ALA A 114 6.25 4.57 -1.29
CA ALA A 114 4.96 3.97 -1.65
C ALA A 114 5.08 2.86 -2.71
N THR A 115 6.05 2.98 -3.61
CA THR A 115 6.34 1.95 -4.62
C THR A 115 6.90 0.68 -3.97
N LEU A 116 7.83 0.83 -3.03
CA LEU A 116 8.46 -0.28 -2.31
C LEU A 116 7.50 -0.95 -1.33
N ASP A 117 6.75 -0.14 -0.59
CA ASP A 117 5.81 -0.59 0.42
C ASP A 117 4.51 -1.10 -0.24
N SER A 118 3.56 -0.20 -0.52
CA SER A 118 2.23 -0.59 -1.02
C SER A 118 2.28 -1.28 -2.39
N GLY A 119 3.16 -0.82 -3.29
CA GLY A 119 3.36 -1.43 -4.61
C GLY A 119 4.08 -2.79 -4.53
N GLY A 120 5.12 -2.89 -3.72
CA GLY A 120 5.86 -4.14 -3.49
C GLY A 120 4.97 -5.19 -2.80
N PHE A 121 4.15 -4.77 -1.84
CA PHE A 121 3.19 -5.61 -1.14
C PHE A 121 2.20 -6.29 -2.10
N LEU A 122 1.49 -5.52 -2.94
CA LEU A 122 0.53 -6.13 -3.88
C LEU A 122 1.23 -6.97 -4.95
N THR A 123 2.47 -6.64 -5.32
CA THR A 123 3.30 -7.48 -6.20
C THR A 123 3.59 -8.82 -5.54
N ALA A 124 4.01 -8.82 -4.27
CA ALA A 124 4.27 -10.03 -3.50
C ALA A 124 3.00 -10.88 -3.35
N VAL A 125 1.85 -10.28 -3.05
CA VAL A 125 0.56 -10.99 -3.04
C VAL A 125 0.30 -11.70 -4.37
N ALA A 126 0.49 -11.00 -5.50
CA ALA A 126 0.28 -11.58 -6.82
C ALA A 126 1.25 -12.74 -7.12
N GLN A 127 2.53 -12.60 -6.75
CA GLN A 127 3.53 -13.65 -6.90
C GLN A 127 3.17 -14.91 -6.10
N VAL A 128 2.81 -14.75 -4.83
CA VAL A 128 2.41 -15.87 -3.97
C VAL A 128 1.22 -16.63 -4.56
N VAL A 129 0.19 -15.89 -5.01
CA VAL A 129 -1.01 -16.49 -5.60
C VAL A 129 -0.66 -17.21 -6.91
N ALA A 130 0.06 -16.56 -7.82
CA ALA A 130 0.46 -17.15 -9.10
C ALA A 130 1.26 -18.44 -8.90
N LEU A 131 2.21 -18.43 -7.97
CA LEU A 131 3.02 -19.59 -7.63
C LEU A 131 2.21 -20.72 -6.98
N SER A 132 1.25 -20.40 -6.11
CA SER A 132 0.33 -21.40 -5.54
C SER A 132 -0.57 -22.07 -6.58
N MET A 133 -0.80 -21.38 -7.70
CA MET A 133 -1.56 -21.88 -8.85
C MET A 133 -0.68 -22.56 -9.90
N ASN A 134 0.64 -22.62 -9.68
CA ASN A 134 1.63 -23.06 -10.66
C ASN A 134 1.52 -22.29 -11.99
N VAL A 135 1.37 -20.97 -11.92
CA VAL A 135 1.28 -20.06 -13.07
C VAL A 135 2.47 -19.10 -13.05
N ALA A 136 3.14 -18.95 -14.18
CA ALA A 136 4.14 -17.90 -14.38
C ALA A 136 3.46 -16.68 -15.03
N LEU A 137 3.35 -15.58 -14.28
CA LEU A 137 2.90 -14.31 -14.83
C LEU A 137 4.09 -13.55 -15.43
N PRO A 138 3.90 -12.86 -16.56
CA PRO A 138 4.95 -12.02 -17.13
C PRO A 138 5.10 -10.72 -16.31
N GLU A 139 6.28 -10.11 -16.33
CA GLU A 139 6.59 -8.88 -15.58
C GLU A 139 5.58 -7.72 -15.77
N PRO A 140 5.04 -7.45 -16.98
CA PRO A 140 3.99 -6.46 -17.15
C PRO A 140 2.71 -6.73 -16.32
N ALA A 141 2.41 -7.97 -15.96
CA ALA A 141 1.28 -8.29 -15.08
C ALA A 141 1.57 -7.87 -13.63
N TYR A 142 2.76 -8.16 -13.12
CA TYR A 142 3.16 -7.74 -11.76
C TYR A 142 3.19 -6.21 -11.61
N ARG A 143 3.63 -5.50 -12.64
CA ARG A 143 3.58 -4.03 -12.68
C ARG A 143 2.18 -3.45 -12.48
N GLN A 144 1.11 -4.16 -12.87
CA GLN A 144 -0.27 -3.70 -12.62
C GLN A 144 -0.65 -3.80 -11.14
N PHE A 145 -0.17 -4.81 -10.43
CA PHE A 145 -0.39 -4.93 -8.99
C PHE A 145 0.40 -3.89 -8.22
N SER A 146 1.65 -3.64 -8.63
CA SER A 146 2.44 -2.52 -8.09
C SER A 146 1.73 -1.18 -8.28
N ALA A 147 1.25 -0.90 -9.51
CA ALA A 147 0.51 0.32 -9.80
C ALA A 147 -0.79 0.44 -8.97
N LEU A 148 -1.53 -0.65 -8.79
CA LEU A 148 -2.71 -0.66 -7.93
C LEU A 148 -2.36 -0.36 -6.47
N GLY A 149 -1.23 -0.87 -5.98
CA GLY A 149 -0.76 -0.63 -4.61
C GLY A 149 -0.44 0.84 -4.38
N ILE A 150 0.28 1.46 -5.33
CA ILE A 150 0.58 2.90 -5.31
C ILE A 150 -0.70 3.74 -5.39
N LEU A 151 -1.67 3.35 -6.22
CA LEU A 151 -2.98 4.02 -6.29
C LEU A 151 -3.77 3.91 -4.99
N GLY A 152 -3.65 2.78 -4.28
CA GLY A 152 -4.21 2.59 -2.95
C GLY A 152 -3.58 3.54 -1.93
N LYS A 153 -2.24 3.65 -1.91
CA LYS A 153 -1.54 4.61 -1.05
C LYS A 153 -1.93 6.06 -1.35
N ALA A 154 -2.08 6.41 -2.62
CA ALA A 154 -2.53 7.75 -3.00
C ALA A 154 -3.98 8.03 -2.49
N ALA A 155 -4.88 7.06 -2.59
CA ALA A 155 -6.21 7.21 -2.03
C ALA A 155 -6.17 7.37 -0.50
N ASP A 156 -5.37 6.54 0.19
CA ASP A 156 -5.18 6.56 1.64
C ASP A 156 -4.63 7.92 2.12
N ASP A 157 -3.59 8.45 1.47
CA ASP A 157 -3.01 9.75 1.78
C ASP A 157 -4.03 10.89 1.67
N MET A 158 -4.98 10.82 0.75
CA MET A 158 -6.04 11.82 0.65
C MET A 158 -7.13 11.63 1.72
N ILE A 159 -7.42 10.39 2.11
CA ILE A 159 -8.40 10.05 3.17
C ILE A 159 -7.87 10.50 4.53
N ASP A 160 -6.60 10.21 4.80
CA ASP A 160 -5.94 10.40 6.09
C ASP A 160 -5.12 11.69 6.18
N PHE A 161 -5.15 12.52 5.12
CA PHE A 161 -4.38 13.76 5.00
C PHE A 161 -4.32 14.60 6.28
N ARG A 162 -5.48 14.83 6.92
CA ARG A 162 -5.53 15.64 8.15
C ARG A 162 -4.82 14.96 9.32
N ALA A 163 -5.10 13.67 9.51
CA ALA A 163 -4.51 12.89 10.60
C ALA A 163 -2.99 12.77 10.41
N ASP A 164 -2.55 12.56 9.17
CA ASP A 164 -1.13 12.52 8.83
C ASP A 164 -0.46 13.86 9.05
N LEU A 165 -1.08 14.96 8.63
CA LEU A 165 -0.53 16.30 8.86
C LEU A 165 -0.39 16.62 10.36
N GLN A 166 -1.39 16.27 11.18
CA GLN A 166 -1.36 16.49 12.63
C GLN A 166 -0.33 15.61 13.35
N ALA A 167 -0.12 14.39 12.87
CA ALA A 167 0.84 13.46 13.42
C ALA A 167 2.24 13.57 12.77
N GLU A 168 2.46 14.58 11.92
CA GLU A 168 3.69 14.78 11.15
C GLU A 168 4.13 13.53 10.36
N ARG A 169 3.15 12.76 9.87
CA ARG A 169 3.39 11.53 9.12
C ARG A 169 3.68 11.83 7.64
N PRO A 170 4.48 10.99 6.97
CA PRO A 170 4.71 11.09 5.54
C PRO A 170 3.40 10.99 4.75
N ASN A 171 3.15 11.97 3.88
CA ASN A 171 1.95 12.02 3.05
C ASN A 171 2.29 12.68 1.69
N LEU A 172 1.96 12.01 0.60
CA LEU A 172 2.30 12.44 -0.77
C LEU A 172 1.67 13.79 -1.12
N LEU A 173 0.42 14.03 -0.72
CA LEU A 173 -0.25 15.31 -0.96
C LEU A 173 0.41 16.42 -0.14
N ALA A 174 0.75 16.16 1.12
CA ALA A 174 1.39 17.16 1.97
C ALA A 174 2.76 17.58 1.40
N ALA A 175 3.53 16.62 0.86
CA ALA A 175 4.79 16.93 0.19
C ALA A 175 4.59 17.84 -1.03
N LEU A 176 3.55 17.61 -1.85
CA LEU A 176 3.25 18.49 -2.98
C LEU A 176 2.80 19.90 -2.56
N VAL A 177 1.98 20.01 -1.50
CA VAL A 177 1.57 21.32 -0.97
C VAL A 177 2.79 22.15 -0.55
N ARG A 178 3.81 21.51 0.06
CA ARG A 178 5.08 22.18 0.40
C ARG A 178 5.84 22.70 -0.81
N GLU A 179 5.74 22.00 -1.95
CA GLU A 179 6.35 22.43 -3.22
C GLU A 179 5.54 23.58 -3.89
N HIS A 180 4.34 23.89 -3.40
CA HIS A 180 3.47 24.98 -3.84
C HIS A 180 3.03 25.86 -2.66
N PRO A 181 3.92 26.71 -2.08
CA PRO A 181 3.65 27.45 -0.84
C PRO A 181 2.37 28.31 -0.87
N SER A 182 1.99 28.82 -2.03
CA SER A 182 0.74 29.58 -2.22
C SER A 182 -0.54 28.80 -1.92
N GLU A 183 -0.47 27.46 -1.92
CA GLU A 183 -1.58 26.56 -1.62
C GLU A 183 -1.57 26.08 -0.16
N SER A 184 -0.60 26.50 0.66
CA SER A 184 -0.46 26.08 2.06
C SER A 184 -1.52 26.71 2.96
N ASP A 185 -1.80 28.00 2.82
CA ASP A 185 -2.79 28.72 3.63
C ASP A 185 -4.20 28.08 3.58
N PRO A 186 -4.80 27.81 2.40
CA PRO A 186 -6.13 27.18 2.35
C PRO A 186 -6.14 25.78 2.97
N VAL A 187 -5.04 25.03 2.87
CA VAL A 187 -4.90 23.71 3.50
C VAL A 187 -4.87 23.83 5.03
N GLN A 188 -4.10 24.78 5.57
CA GLN A 188 -4.05 25.02 7.02
C GLN A 188 -5.41 25.44 7.56
N LEU A 189 -6.09 26.38 6.88
CA LEU A 189 -7.45 26.79 7.25
C LEU A 189 -8.43 25.61 7.24
N ALA A 190 -8.44 24.82 6.17
CA ALA A 190 -9.33 23.67 6.05
C ALA A 190 -9.04 22.58 7.08
N SER A 191 -7.76 22.35 7.40
CA SER A 191 -7.34 21.43 8.45
C SER A 191 -7.83 21.88 9.83
N ALA A 192 -7.59 23.16 10.18
CA ALA A 192 -7.99 23.75 11.46
C ALA A 192 -9.52 23.80 11.64
N SER A 193 -10.26 24.12 10.58
CA SER A 193 -11.73 24.22 10.63
C SER A 193 -12.44 22.87 10.52
N GLY A 194 -11.69 21.77 10.33
CA GLY A 194 -12.28 20.46 10.10
C GLY A 194 -12.99 20.30 8.75
N ALA A 195 -12.70 21.16 7.77
CA ALA A 195 -13.35 21.12 6.46
C ALA A 195 -13.07 19.82 5.69
N ARG A 196 -14.06 19.40 4.91
CA ARG A 196 -14.01 18.16 4.12
C ARG A 196 -13.19 18.37 2.85
N MET A 197 -11.96 17.88 2.85
CA MET A 197 -11.00 18.00 1.73
C MET A 197 -11.16 16.85 0.73
N ASN A 198 -12.29 16.79 0.04
CA ASN A 198 -12.51 15.84 -1.05
C ASN A 198 -11.88 16.33 -2.37
N THR A 199 -12.01 15.56 -3.45
CA THR A 199 -11.41 15.91 -4.76
C THR A 199 -11.91 17.23 -5.35
N VAL A 200 -13.16 17.62 -5.08
CA VAL A 200 -13.70 18.92 -5.51
C VAL A 200 -13.01 20.05 -4.77
N TRP A 201 -12.78 19.88 -3.47
CA TRP A 201 -12.05 20.85 -2.65
C TRP A 201 -10.61 21.01 -3.15
N TRP A 202 -9.88 19.91 -3.31
CA TRP A 202 -8.48 19.93 -3.80
C TRP A 202 -8.35 20.62 -5.14
N ARG A 203 -9.21 20.27 -6.11
CA ARG A 203 -9.22 20.90 -7.43
C ARG A 203 -9.47 22.41 -7.38
N ARG A 204 -10.28 22.88 -6.43
CA ARG A 204 -10.65 24.30 -6.31
C ARG A 204 -9.60 25.13 -5.56
N HIS A 205 -9.05 24.58 -4.49
CA HIS A 205 -8.24 25.34 -3.54
C HIS A 205 -6.74 25.09 -3.68
N CYS A 206 -6.34 23.96 -4.25
CA CYS A 206 -4.94 23.59 -4.49
C CYS A 206 -4.77 23.01 -5.92
N PRO A 207 -5.12 23.78 -6.98
CA PRO A 207 -5.15 23.26 -8.34
C PRO A 207 -3.80 22.74 -8.85
N ALA A 208 -2.67 23.35 -8.48
CA ALA A 208 -1.35 22.93 -8.92
C ALA A 208 -0.94 21.60 -8.28
N THR A 209 -1.09 21.51 -6.94
CA THR A 209 -0.92 20.24 -6.21
C THR A 209 -1.82 19.15 -6.78
N TRP A 210 -3.11 19.44 -6.95
CA TRP A 210 -4.08 18.47 -7.45
C TRP A 210 -3.75 17.98 -8.86
N GLN A 211 -3.37 18.88 -9.77
CA GLN A 211 -3.01 18.51 -11.14
C GLN A 211 -1.80 17.56 -11.16
N ARG A 212 -0.75 17.87 -10.40
CA ARG A 212 0.45 17.02 -10.34
C ARG A 212 0.13 15.66 -9.69
N TYR A 213 -0.62 15.67 -8.60
CA TYR A 213 -1.03 14.45 -7.92
C TYR A 213 -1.85 13.53 -8.84
N LEU A 214 -2.80 14.10 -9.58
CA LEU A 214 -3.64 13.38 -10.52
C LEU A 214 -2.87 12.89 -11.74
N ALA A 215 -1.88 13.63 -12.23
CA ALA A 215 -1.02 13.19 -13.34
C ALA A 215 -0.26 11.91 -12.98
N GLU A 216 0.27 11.83 -11.76
CA GLU A 216 0.91 10.62 -11.24
C GLU A 216 -0.10 9.48 -11.14
N CYS A 217 -1.25 9.70 -10.48
CA CYS A 217 -2.29 8.67 -10.39
C CYS A 217 -2.75 8.17 -11.77
N SER A 218 -2.94 9.08 -12.73
CA SER A 218 -3.35 8.75 -14.10
C SER A 218 -2.32 7.87 -14.81
N THR A 219 -1.03 8.16 -14.63
CA THR A 219 0.06 7.35 -15.19
C THR A 219 0.03 5.92 -14.67
N ARG A 220 -0.22 5.72 -13.37
CA ARG A 220 -0.29 4.37 -12.77
C ARG A 220 -1.59 3.68 -13.18
N TYR A 221 -2.71 4.39 -13.20
CA TYR A 221 -4.01 3.85 -13.63
C TYR A 221 -3.98 3.36 -15.09
N ALA A 222 -3.26 4.06 -15.98
CA ALA A 222 -3.11 3.66 -17.37
C ALA A 222 -2.44 2.29 -17.55
N THR A 223 -1.66 1.82 -16.56
CA THR A 223 -1.04 0.49 -16.60
C THR A 223 -2.03 -0.66 -16.36
N LEU A 224 -3.18 -0.38 -15.73
CA LEU A 224 -4.17 -1.39 -15.38
C LEU A 224 -4.92 -1.84 -16.64
N SER A 225 -4.73 -3.08 -17.07
CA SER A 225 -5.34 -3.59 -18.32
C SER A 225 -6.67 -4.31 -18.09
N THR A 226 -6.92 -4.83 -16.89
CA THR A 226 -8.17 -5.57 -16.60
C THR A 226 -9.25 -4.66 -16.00
N CYS A 227 -10.52 -4.95 -16.30
CA CYS A 227 -11.64 -4.24 -15.70
C CYS A 227 -11.71 -4.43 -14.17
N TRP A 228 -11.23 -5.57 -13.66
CA TRP A 228 -11.22 -5.87 -12.23
C TRP A 228 -10.22 -5.02 -11.45
N LEU A 229 -8.99 -4.86 -11.94
CA LEU A 229 -8.01 -4.00 -11.27
C LEU A 229 -8.42 -2.52 -11.36
N ARG A 230 -9.03 -2.10 -12.47
CA ARG A 230 -9.63 -0.76 -12.59
C ARG A 230 -10.78 -0.55 -11.60
N LEU A 231 -11.66 -1.53 -11.47
CA LEU A 231 -12.75 -1.49 -10.48
C LEU A 231 -12.20 -1.43 -9.04
N ALA A 232 -11.19 -2.24 -8.71
CA ALA A 232 -10.52 -2.19 -7.42
C ALA A 232 -9.95 -0.78 -7.16
N SER A 233 -9.24 -0.21 -8.13
CA SER A 233 -8.75 1.17 -8.05
C SER A 233 -9.87 2.16 -7.80
N HIS A 234 -10.99 2.10 -8.53
CA HIS A 234 -12.11 3.01 -8.31
C HIS A 234 -12.67 2.90 -6.89
N LEU A 235 -12.84 1.68 -6.38
CA LEU A 235 -13.38 1.45 -5.03
C LEU A 235 -12.46 1.98 -3.93
N LEU A 236 -11.14 1.86 -4.09
CA LEU A 236 -10.16 2.43 -3.17
C LEU A 236 -10.29 3.95 -3.07
N TRP A 237 -10.64 4.63 -4.17
CA TRP A 237 -10.80 6.09 -4.20
C TRP A 237 -12.15 6.59 -3.68
N VAL A 238 -13.17 5.74 -3.52
CA VAL A 238 -14.52 6.16 -3.09
C VAL A 238 -14.50 6.97 -1.78
N PRO A 239 -13.84 6.53 -0.69
CA PRO A 239 -13.84 7.30 0.55
C PRO A 239 -13.18 8.67 0.37
N ALA A 240 -12.17 8.75 -0.48
CA ALA A 240 -11.41 9.95 -0.80
C ALA A 240 -12.22 10.94 -1.68
N LEU A 241 -12.96 10.42 -2.67
CA LEU A 241 -13.95 11.18 -3.47
C LEU A 241 -15.05 11.75 -2.60
N LEU A 242 -15.48 10.98 -1.62
CA LEU A 242 -16.40 11.47 -0.63
C LEU A 242 -15.67 12.47 0.28
N GLY A 243 -14.44 12.26 0.72
CA GLY A 243 -13.82 13.03 1.81
C GLY A 243 -14.32 12.56 3.16
N ARG A 244 -14.57 11.25 3.30
CA ARG A 244 -14.87 10.65 4.60
C ARG A 244 -13.55 10.11 5.15
N SER A 245 -13.11 10.64 6.29
CA SER A 245 -12.04 9.98 7.06
C SER A 245 -12.56 8.61 7.49
N THR A 246 -11.78 7.57 7.31
CA THR A 246 -12.08 6.30 7.97
C THR A 246 -11.70 6.48 9.44
N THR A 247 -12.66 6.31 10.36
CA THR A 247 -12.28 6.06 11.75
C THR A 247 -11.43 4.80 11.74
N ARG A 248 -10.34 4.73 12.53
CA ARG A 248 -9.41 3.57 12.55
C ARG A 248 -10.14 2.21 12.65
N ASP A 249 -11.30 2.17 13.30
CA ASP A 249 -12.17 0.97 13.42
C ASP A 249 -12.78 0.48 12.10
N VAL A 250 -12.83 1.32 11.06
CA VAL A 250 -13.41 1.02 9.73
C VAL A 250 -12.32 0.81 8.68
N ARG A 251 -11.02 0.83 9.05
CA ARG A 251 -10.00 0.16 8.25
C ARG A 251 -10.29 -1.33 8.31
N GLY A 252 -11.29 -1.75 7.55
CA GLY A 252 -11.69 -3.12 7.36
C GLY A 252 -10.44 -3.86 6.93
N ARG A 253 -9.90 -4.63 7.87
CA ARG A 253 -8.82 -5.59 7.66
C ARG A 253 -9.34 -6.51 6.55
N LEU A 254 -8.90 -6.24 5.32
CA LEU A 254 -9.30 -7.00 4.12
C LEU A 254 -8.88 -8.47 4.24
#